data_AF-A0AB73KHV3-F1
#
_entry.id   AF-A0AB73KHV3-F1
#
_cell.length_a   1.000
_cell.length_b   1.000
_cell.length_c   1.000
_cell.angle_alpha   90.00
_cell.angle_beta   90.00
_cell.angle_gamma   90.00
#
_symmetry.space_group_name_H-M   'P 1'
#
loop_
_entity.id
_entity.type
_entity.pdbx_description
1 polymer ?
#
loop_
_entity_poly.entity_id
_entity_poly.type
_entity_poly.pdbx_seq_one_letter_code
_entity_poly.pdbx_strand_id
1 'polypeptide(L)'
;MSVVQCHGSGSSAARPTSQLRIDNSRGTKSYYFSAVVRLKNAQGVQIGSSTLARTLVKARSTKTVDAIGTLDSGVASGEWTDCVIASANRS
;
A
#
# COMPACT_ATOMS: atom_id res chain seq x y z
N MET A 1 -17.46 7.04 -1.99
CA MET A 1 -16.73 5.89 -1.42
C MET A 1 -15.41 5.79 -2.15
N SER A 2 -14.29 5.80 -1.42
CA SER A 2 -12.97 5.65 -2.04
C SER A 2 -12.52 4.21 -1.86
N VAL A 3 -12.32 3.49 -2.96
CA VAL A 3 -11.83 2.10 -2.91
C VAL A 3 -10.32 2.15 -2.97
N VAL A 4 -9.66 1.47 -2.05
CA VAL A 4 -8.20 1.33 -2.06
C VAL A 4 -7.87 -0.13 -2.25
N GLN A 5 -7.25 -0.44 -3.38
CA GLN A 5 -6.76 -1.78 -3.68
C GLN A 5 -5.26 -1.78 -3.50
N CYS A 6 -4.77 -2.74 -2.71
CA CYS A 6 -3.35 -3.01 -2.65
C CYS A 6 -3.03 -4.13 -3.62
N HIS A 7 -2.13 -3.86 -4.54
CA HIS A 7 -1.56 -4.84 -5.43
C HIS A 7 -0.07 -4.86 -5.21
N GLY A 8 0.47 -6.06 -5.13
CA GLY A 8 1.86 -6.14 -4.85
C GLY A 8 2.38 -7.56 -4.86
N SER A 9 3.38 -7.74 -5.69
CA SER A 9 4.16 -8.95 -5.84
C SER A 9 5.58 -8.49 -6.06
N GLY A 10 6.52 -8.95 -5.27
CA GLY A 10 7.90 -8.51 -5.40
C GLY A 10 8.86 -9.51 -4.81
N SER A 11 9.95 -9.70 -5.54
CA SER A 11 11.10 -10.46 -5.07
C SER A 11 11.90 -9.65 -4.07
N SER A 12 12.61 -10.35 -3.20
CA SER A 12 13.26 -9.96 -1.95
C SER A 12 14.33 -8.86 -2.02
N ALA A 13 14.10 -7.77 -2.74
CA ALA A 13 14.89 -6.57 -2.58
C ALA A 13 14.67 -6.04 -1.15
N ALA A 14 15.74 -5.54 -0.52
CA ALA A 14 15.75 -4.97 0.83
C ALA A 14 14.72 -3.83 1.08
N ARG A 15 13.96 -3.43 0.05
CA ARG A 15 12.91 -2.42 0.05
C ARG A 15 11.70 -2.94 -0.74
N PRO A 16 10.77 -3.67 -0.11
CA PRO A 16 9.54 -4.07 -0.78
C PRO A 16 8.72 -2.84 -1.18
N THR A 17 8.07 -2.88 -2.35
CA THR A 17 7.21 -1.79 -2.84
C THR A 17 5.82 -2.31 -3.16
N SER A 18 4.79 -1.76 -2.52
CA SER A 18 3.40 -2.12 -2.78
C SER A 18 2.68 -1.03 -3.54
N GLN A 19 1.98 -1.40 -4.60
CA GLN A 19 1.23 -0.47 -5.39
C GLN A 19 -0.19 -0.32 -4.82
N LEU A 20 -0.55 0.91 -4.45
CA LEU A 20 -1.88 1.26 -3.97
C LEU A 20 -2.63 2.00 -5.06
N ARG A 21 -3.78 1.44 -5.48
CA ARG A 21 -4.73 2.13 -6.34
C ARG A 21 -5.80 2.79 -5.47
N ILE A 22 -5.82 4.11 -5.46
CA ILE A 22 -6.78 4.93 -4.70
C ILE A 22 -7.80 5.50 -5.67
N ASP A 23 -9.06 5.06 -5.55
CA ASP A 23 -10.15 5.55 -6.38
C ASP A 23 -10.92 6.69 -5.70
N ASN A 24 -10.92 7.87 -6.31
CA ASN A 24 -11.76 9.02 -5.96
C ASN A 24 -12.64 9.48 -7.14
N SER A 25 -12.93 8.59 -8.10
CA SER A 25 -13.71 8.87 -9.31
C SER A 25 -15.12 9.39 -8.99
N ARG A 26 -15.71 8.92 -7.90
CA ARG A 26 -17.03 9.33 -7.42
C ARG A 26 -17.00 10.51 -6.43
N GLY A 27 -15.83 10.95 -5.98
CA GLY A 27 -15.73 12.03 -5.01
C GLY A 27 -15.80 13.42 -5.63
N THR A 28 -16.45 14.33 -4.92
CA THR A 28 -16.63 15.73 -5.31
C THR A 28 -15.55 16.67 -4.74
N LYS A 29 -14.73 16.17 -3.81
CA LYS A 29 -13.63 16.92 -3.18
C LYS A 29 -12.31 16.14 -3.27
N SER A 30 -11.23 16.88 -3.49
CA SER A 30 -9.87 16.37 -3.33
C SER A 30 -9.58 16.11 -1.85
N TYR A 31 -8.70 15.16 -1.55
CA TYR A 31 -8.27 14.88 -0.18
C TYR A 31 -6.83 14.39 -0.15
N TYR A 32 -6.21 14.45 1.02
CA TYR A 32 -4.94 13.77 1.26
C TYR A 32 -5.19 12.37 1.79
N PHE A 33 -4.45 11.41 1.25
CA PHE A 33 -4.51 10.01 1.61
C PHE A 33 -3.17 9.55 2.16
N SER A 34 -3.18 8.84 3.29
CA SER A 34 -2.03 8.11 3.82
C SER A 34 -2.47 6.73 4.25
N ALA A 35 -1.57 5.75 4.18
CA ALA A 35 -1.88 4.37 4.54
C ALA A 35 -0.65 3.62 5.05
N VAL A 36 -0.90 2.64 5.92
CA VAL A 36 0.06 1.61 6.30
C VAL A 36 -0.41 0.30 5.71
N VAL A 37 0.49 -0.41 5.04
CA VAL A 37 0.26 -1.67 4.35
C VAL A 37 1.09 -2.75 5.03
N ARG A 38 0.49 -3.89 5.34
CA ARG A 38 1.19 -5.10 5.79
C ARG A 38 1.48 -5.99 4.59
N LEU A 39 2.69 -6.52 4.52
CA LEU A 39 3.14 -7.42 3.46
C LEU A 39 3.06 -8.85 3.97
N LYS A 40 2.50 -9.74 3.16
CA LYS A 40 2.36 -11.16 3.50
C LYS A 40 3.00 -12.05 2.44
N ASN A 41 3.60 -13.15 2.89
CA ASN A 41 4.06 -14.23 2.02
C ASN A 41 2.90 -15.13 1.58
N ALA A 42 3.20 -16.14 0.75
CA ALA A 42 2.22 -17.09 0.22
C ALA A 42 1.48 -17.89 1.32
N GLN A 43 2.08 -18.00 2.51
CA GLN A 43 1.50 -18.65 3.69
C GLN A 43 0.63 -17.71 4.52
N GLY A 44 0.48 -16.44 4.12
CA GLY A 44 -0.30 -15.43 4.83
C GLY A 44 0.39 -14.83 6.06
N VAL A 45 1.67 -15.14 6.28
CA VAL A 45 2.49 -14.63 7.38
C VAL A 45 2.97 -13.23 7.04
N GLN A 46 2.89 -12.31 8.00
CA GLN A 46 3.44 -10.96 7.83
C GLN A 46 4.97 -11.02 7.78
N ILE A 47 5.56 -10.38 6.78
CA ILE A 47 7.01 -10.34 6.61
C ILE A 47 7.58 -8.92 6.55
N GLY A 48 6.72 -7.90 6.65
CA GLY A 48 7.11 -6.50 6.60
C GLY A 48 5.92 -5.57 6.49
N SER A 49 6.23 -4.29 6.31
CA SER A 49 5.23 -3.24 6.11
C SER A 49 5.71 -2.17 5.14
N SER A 50 4.76 -1.55 4.43
CA SER A 50 4.98 -0.41 3.55
C SER A 50 4.15 0.77 4.03
N THR A 51 4.71 1.98 3.96
CA THR A 51 3.98 3.20 4.32
C THR A 51 3.82 4.08 3.10
N LEU A 52 2.58 4.48 2.84
CA LEU A 52 2.28 5.54 1.90
C LEU A 52 2.25 6.87 2.63
N ALA A 53 3.23 7.71 2.30
CA ALA A 53 3.26 9.10 2.75
C ALA A 53 2.03 9.88 2.25
N ARG A 54 1.68 10.94 2.97
CA ARG A 54 0.53 11.80 2.69
C ARG A 54 0.52 12.26 1.23
N THR A 55 -0.43 11.75 0.45
CA THR A 55 -0.53 11.96 -0.99
C THR A 55 -1.83 12.64 -1.37
N LEU A 56 -1.76 13.71 -2.16
CA LEU A 56 -2.95 14.37 -2.70
C LEU A 56 -3.63 13.48 -3.76
N VAL A 57 -4.93 13.26 -3.58
CA VAL A 57 -5.83 12.58 -4.52
C VAL A 57 -6.92 13.57 -4.95
N LYS A 58 -6.97 13.87 -6.26
CA LYS A 58 -7.90 14.87 -6.79
C LYS A 58 -9.34 14.34 -6.82
N ALA A 59 -10.32 15.23 -6.75
CA ALA A 59 -11.72 14.89 -7.04
C ALA A 59 -11.83 14.26 -8.44
N ARG A 60 -12.81 13.37 -8.63
CA ARG A 60 -13.09 12.72 -9.93
C ARG A 60 -11.86 12.06 -10.57
N SER A 61 -11.00 11.43 -9.76
CA SER A 61 -9.75 10.82 -10.26
C SER A 61 -9.46 9.47 -9.63
N THR A 62 -8.67 8.65 -10.32
CA THR A 62 -8.01 7.48 -9.75
C THR A 62 -6.52 7.74 -9.74
N LYS A 63 -5.84 7.39 -8.65
CA LYS A 63 -4.39 7.57 -8.52
C LYS A 63 -3.74 6.27 -8.07
N THR A 64 -2.68 5.89 -8.76
CA THR A 64 -1.82 4.76 -8.39
C THR A 64 -0.54 5.31 -7.78
N VAL A 65 -0.14 4.77 -6.64
CA VAL A 65 1.03 5.22 -5.88
C VAL A 65 1.78 4.03 -5.31
N ASP A 66 3.11 4.11 -5.28
CA ASP A 66 3.93 3.08 -4.65
C ASP A 66 4.17 3.44 -3.18
N ALA A 67 3.80 2.52 -2.29
CA ALA A 67 4.16 2.53 -0.89
C ALA A 67 5.49 1.78 -0.73
N ILE A 68 6.50 2.48 -0.23
CA ILE A 68 7.82 1.88 0.03
C ILE A 68 7.81 1.28 1.43
N GLY A 69 8.34 0.08 1.54
CA GLY A 69 8.37 -0.66 2.79
C GLY A 69 9.73 -1.15 3.22
N THR A 70 9.69 -1.80 4.36
CA THR A 70 10.80 -2.46 5.04
C THR A 70 10.33 -3.85 5.47
N LEU A 71 11.25 -4.81 5.42
CA LEU A 71 11.00 -6.15 5.96
C LEU A 71 11.12 -6.14 7.49
N ASP A 72 10.40 -7.05 8.14
CA ASP A 72 10.50 -7.25 9.59
C ASP A 72 11.86 -7.88 9.95
N SER A 73 12.34 -7.63 11.17
CA SER A 73 13.64 -8.13 11.63
C SER A 73 13.71 -9.66 11.57
N GLY A 74 14.79 -10.19 11.00
CA GLY A 74 15.00 -11.64 10.81
C GLY A 74 14.45 -12.20 9.50
N VAL A 75 13.72 -11.41 8.70
CA VAL A 75 13.35 -11.79 7.33
C VAL A 75 14.50 -11.44 6.38
N ALA A 76 15.37 -12.41 6.11
CA ALA A 76 16.55 -12.23 5.24
C ALA A 76 16.16 -11.99 3.77
N SER A 77 15.10 -12.68 3.33
CA SER A 77 14.51 -12.58 2.00
C SER A 77 13.19 -13.36 1.99
N GLY A 78 12.23 -12.91 1.21
CA GLY A 78 10.98 -13.62 1.00
C GLY A 78 10.18 -12.98 -0.11
N GLU A 79 9.64 -13.81 -1.00
CA GLU A 79 8.60 -13.38 -1.94
C GLU A 79 7.37 -13.00 -1.11
N TRP A 80 6.93 -11.76 -1.23
CA TRP A 80 5.61 -11.37 -0.74
C TRP A 80 4.65 -11.37 -1.91
N THR A 81 3.49 -11.97 -1.68
CA THR A 81 2.50 -12.26 -2.71
C THR A 81 1.18 -11.56 -2.43
N ASP A 82 1.04 -10.98 -1.24
CA ASP A 82 -0.17 -10.32 -0.81
C ASP A 82 0.14 -9.09 0.06
N CYS A 83 -0.79 -8.14 0.05
CA CYS A 83 -0.70 -6.94 0.87
C CYS A 83 -2.07 -6.49 1.38
N VAL A 84 -2.12 -6.11 2.66
CA VAL A 84 -3.35 -5.70 3.33
C VAL A 84 -3.18 -4.29 3.89
N ILE A 85 -4.15 -3.42 3.67
CA ILE A 85 -4.18 -2.09 4.26
C ILE A 85 -4.50 -2.24 5.75
N ALA A 86 -3.51 -2.00 6.61
CA ALA A 86 -3.66 -2.07 8.05
C ALA A 86 -4.35 -0.83 8.61
N SER A 87 -4.07 0.33 8.03
CA SER A 87 -4.76 1.58 8.34
C SER A 87 -4.72 2.53 7.14
N ALA A 88 -5.75 3.37 7.03
CA ALA A 88 -5.83 4.41 6.01
C ALA A 88 -6.50 5.65 6.60
N ASN A 89 -5.95 6.83 6.29
CA ASN A 89 -6.48 8.11 6.72
C ASN A 89 -6.81 8.99 5.52
N ARG A 90 -7.92 9.71 5.64
CA ARG A 90 -8.39 10.72 4.69
C ARG A 90 -8.58 12.04 5.43
N SER A 91 -7.85 13.07 5.00
CA SER A 91 -7.94 14.44 5.54
C SER A 91 -8.17 15.46 4.44
#